data_AF-A0A0Q9AXC0-F1
#
_entry.id   AF-A0A0Q9AXC0-F1
#
_cell.length_a   1.000
_cell.length_b   1.000
_cell.length_c   1.000
_cell.angle_alpha   90.00
_cell.angle_beta   90.00
_cell.angle_gamma   90.00
#
_symmetry.space_group_name_H-M   'P 1'
#
loop_
_entity.id
_entity.type
_entity.pdbx_description
1 polymer ?
#
loop_
_entity_poly.entity_id
_entity_poly.type
_entity_poly.pdbx_seq_one_letter_code
_entity_poly.pdbx_strand_id
1 'polypeptide(L)'
;MLDGGEPISFAAVARAANESNWLVYAEGVREHVQTAIQRQEQTAVTTAVQGRRAGPASLHADLAMAMAREEIKELRAERDQFRGAMRQQLGHQLDQISSRKLTERITELTEANRKLEHELAQLRPLIDHVQELERDLAATRTSLRQMIRERALEPGPNGS
;
A
#
# COMPACT_ATOMS: atom_id res chain seq x y z
N MET A 1 38.53 25.21 38.96
CA MET A 1 38.49 23.98 38.14
C MET A 1 39.82 23.95 37.41
N LEU A 2 40.63 22.90 37.59
CA LEU A 2 41.85 22.73 36.78
C LEU A 2 41.42 22.28 35.37
N ASP A 3 42.20 22.61 34.35
CA ASP A 3 41.88 22.59 32.90
C ASP A 3 41.32 21.26 32.31
N GLY A 4 41.16 20.19 33.10
CA GLY A 4 40.63 18.89 32.66
C GLY A 4 39.32 18.43 33.32
N GLY A 5 38.65 19.26 34.13
CA GLY A 5 37.41 18.87 34.83
C GLY A 5 37.58 17.83 35.95
N GLU A 6 38.82 17.54 36.35
CA GLU A 6 39.14 16.69 37.48
C GLU A 6 38.79 17.40 38.81
N PRO A 7 38.24 16.70 39.83
CA PRO A 7 37.94 17.29 41.13
C PRO A 7 39.22 17.81 41.79
N ILE A 8 39.13 19.00 42.39
CA ILE A 8 40.26 19.61 43.10
C ILE A 8 40.60 18.68 44.27
N SER A 9 41.85 18.23 44.33
CA SER A 9 42.39 17.40 45.40
C SER A 9 43.86 17.72 45.58
N PHE A 10 44.43 17.43 46.74
CA PHE A 10 45.86 17.66 47.01
C PHE A 10 46.75 16.99 45.96
N ALA A 11 46.41 15.77 45.55
CA ALA A 11 47.13 15.04 44.51
C ALA A 11 46.99 15.69 43.13
N ALA A 12 45.80 16.20 42.78
CA ALA A 12 45.58 16.89 41.51
C ALA A 12 46.35 18.22 41.45
N VAL A 13 46.40 18.96 42.56
CA VAL A 13 47.15 20.24 42.65
C VAL A 13 48.66 19.98 42.56
N ALA A 14 49.20 18.99 43.27
CA ALA A 14 50.62 18.63 43.19
C ALA A 14 51.02 18.24 41.76
N ARG A 15 50.18 17.45 41.09
CA ARG A 15 50.41 16.97 39.72
C ARG A 15 50.34 18.12 38.70
N ALA A 16 49.40 19.04 38.86
CA ALA A 16 49.26 20.21 37.99
C ALA A 16 50.41 21.22 38.16
N ALA A 17 50.95 21.37 39.38
CA ALA A 17 52.09 22.22 39.66
C ALA A 17 53.45 21.56 39.33
N ASN A 18 53.47 20.26 39.00
CA ASN A 18 54.68 19.45 38.82
C ASN A 18 55.63 19.47 40.03
N GLU A 19 55.06 19.56 41.25
CA GLU A 19 55.80 19.61 42.50
C GLU A 19 55.59 18.34 43.34
N SER A 20 56.50 18.11 44.30
CA SER A 20 56.43 16.98 45.21
C SER A 20 55.26 17.14 46.19
N ASN A 21 54.54 16.03 46.45
CA ASN A 21 53.31 16.01 47.26
C ASN A 21 53.47 16.65 48.66
N TRP A 22 54.69 16.68 49.21
CA TRP A 22 55.00 17.33 50.50
C TRP A 22 54.73 18.84 50.49
N LEU A 23 55.02 19.53 49.37
CA LEU A 23 54.93 20.98 49.27
C LEU A 23 53.47 21.49 49.31
N VAL A 24 52.52 20.68 48.85
CA VAL A 24 51.09 20.99 48.90
C VAL A 24 50.51 20.87 50.32
N TYR A 25 51.19 20.12 51.20
CA TYR A 25 50.86 20.04 52.63
C TYR A 25 51.63 21.05 53.49
N ALA A 26 52.46 21.90 52.89
CA ALA A 26 53.13 22.97 53.62
C ALA A 26 52.12 23.99 54.17
N GLU A 27 52.45 24.55 55.34
CA GLU A 27 51.65 25.56 56.02
C GLU A 27 51.50 26.80 55.12
N GLY A 28 50.26 27.23 54.89
CA GLY A 28 49.88 28.26 53.93
C GLY A 28 49.28 27.69 52.65
N VAL A 29 49.85 26.64 52.03
CA VAL A 29 49.35 26.08 50.77
C VAL A 29 48.17 25.14 51.02
N ARG A 30 48.26 24.35 52.09
CA ARG A 30 47.23 23.39 52.49
C ARG A 30 45.87 24.04 52.69
N GLU A 31 45.83 25.21 53.34
CA GLU A 31 44.60 25.95 53.65
C GLU A 31 43.93 26.46 52.36
N HIS A 32 44.72 26.88 51.38
CA HIS A 32 44.21 27.35 50.09
C HIS A 32 43.61 26.20 49.28
N VAL A 33 44.28 25.04 49.25
CA VAL A 33 43.77 23.84 48.59
C VAL A 33 42.49 23.37 49.27
N GLN A 34 42.47 23.30 50.60
CA GLN A 34 41.28 22.90 51.35
C GLN A 34 40.10 23.87 51.16
N THR A 35 40.36 25.18 51.13
CA THR A 35 39.35 26.20 50.84
C THR A 35 38.82 26.07 49.41
N ALA A 36 39.68 25.75 48.44
CA ALA A 36 39.27 25.53 47.06
C ALA A 36 38.38 24.27 46.90
N ILE A 37 38.70 23.19 47.61
CA ILE A 37 37.88 21.96 47.67
C ILE A 37 36.50 22.28 48.24
N GLN A 38 36.44 22.95 49.40
CA GLN A 38 35.18 23.31 50.04
C GLN A 38 34.31 24.23 49.15
N ARG A 39 34.92 25.18 48.44
CA ARG A 39 34.21 26.04 47.47
C ARG A 39 33.66 25.24 46.28
N GLN A 40 34.39 24.24 45.79
CA GLN A 40 33.92 23.37 44.71
C GLN A 40 32.71 22.54 45.14
N GLU A 41 32.75 21.96 46.34
CA GLU A 41 31.64 21.17 46.89
C GLU A 41 30.40 22.03 47.12
N GLN A 42 30.54 23.23 47.70
CA GLN A 42 29.43 24.16 47.91
C GLN A 42 28.81 24.63 46.58
N THR A 43 29.63 24.85 45.56
CA THR A 43 29.16 25.23 44.22
C THR A 43 28.37 24.08 43.59
N ALA A 44 28.88 22.84 43.63
CA ALA A 44 28.21 21.67 43.08
C ALA A 44 26.85 21.40 43.73
N VAL A 45 26.76 21.56 45.06
CA VAL A 45 25.49 21.45 45.81
C VAL A 45 24.51 22.54 45.36
N THR A 46 24.97 23.77 45.17
CA THR A 46 24.12 24.89 44.75
C THR A 46 23.56 24.67 43.33
N THR A 47 24.40 24.22 42.38
CA THR A 47 23.98 23.92 41.00
C THR A 47 22.98 22.75 40.96
N ALA A 48 23.17 21.72 41.78
CA ALA A 48 22.25 20.58 41.87
C ALA A 48 20.91 20.92 42.54
N VAL A 49 20.87 21.95 43.40
CA VAL A 49 19.64 22.48 43.99
C VAL A 49 18.91 23.40 43.01
N GLN A 50 19.64 24.19 42.21
CA GLN A 50 19.07 25.02 41.15
C GLN A 50 18.51 24.20 39.99
N GLY A 51 19.19 23.12 39.56
CA GLY A 51 18.68 22.20 38.54
C GLY A 51 17.43 21.41 38.96
N ARG A 52 17.14 21.31 40.27
CA ARG A 52 15.91 20.69 40.81
C ARG A 52 14.72 21.63 40.87
N ARG A 53 14.91 22.94 40.77
CA ARG A 53 13.83 23.94 40.69
C ARG A 53 13.68 24.38 39.25
N ALA A 54 12.81 23.69 38.51
CA ALA A 54 12.38 24.12 37.18
C ALA A 54 12.01 25.60 37.21
N GLY A 55 12.74 26.43 36.47
CA GLY A 55 12.48 27.86 36.40
C GLY A 55 11.22 28.16 35.59
N PRO A 56 10.65 29.37 35.71
CA PRO A 56 9.46 29.76 34.93
C PRO A 56 9.65 29.60 33.41
N ALA A 57 10.88 29.76 32.91
CA ALA A 57 11.22 29.56 31.49
C ALA A 57 11.15 28.08 31.05
N SER A 58 11.55 27.11 31.90
CA SER A 58 11.45 25.69 31.56
C SER A 58 10.00 25.21 31.59
N LEU A 59 9.21 25.69 32.57
CA LEU A 59 7.77 25.40 32.64
C LEU A 59 7.02 25.95 31.42
N HIS A 60 7.40 27.14 30.93
CA HIS A 60 6.81 27.72 29.72
C HIS A 60 7.17 26.90 28.47
N ALA A 61 8.42 26.45 28.36
CA ALA A 61 8.86 25.58 27.27
C ALA A 61 8.13 24.22 27.28
N ASP A 62 7.93 23.63 28.46
CA ASP A 62 7.19 22.37 28.62
C ASP A 62 5.72 22.52 28.20
N LEU A 63 5.08 23.64 28.55
CA LEU A 63 3.69 23.91 28.17
C LEU A 63 3.55 24.18 26.67
N ALA A 64 4.48 24.93 26.07
CA ALA A 64 4.53 25.12 24.63
C ALA A 64 4.74 23.80 23.86
N MET A 65 5.63 22.93 24.36
CA MET A 65 5.81 21.59 23.80
C MET A 65 4.55 20.73 23.94
N ALA A 66 3.85 20.80 25.06
CA ALA A 66 2.61 20.05 25.27
C ALA A 66 1.53 20.48 24.27
N MET A 67 1.37 21.80 24.05
CA MET A 67 0.42 22.34 23.07
C MET A 67 0.77 21.89 21.65
N ALA A 68 2.04 22.01 21.24
CA ALA A 68 2.49 21.58 19.91
C ALA A 68 2.25 20.08 19.68
N ARG A 69 2.39 19.24 20.72
CA ARG A 69 2.12 17.80 20.61
C ARG A 69 0.63 17.50 20.40
N GLU A 70 -0.25 18.23 21.08
CA GLU A 70 -1.70 18.06 20.89
C GLU A 70 -2.11 18.55 19.50
N GLU A 71 -1.58 19.68 19.03
CA GLU A 71 -1.85 20.19 17.69
C GLU A 71 -1.36 19.20 16.60
N ILE A 72 -0.17 18.61 16.76
CA ILE A 72 0.32 17.55 15.86
C ILE A 72 -0.62 16.33 15.87
N LYS A 73 -1.21 16.00 17.02
CA LYS A 73 -2.12 14.85 17.15
C LYS A 73 -3.46 15.14 16.47
N GLU A 74 -4.01 16.33 16.64
CA GLU A 74 -5.22 16.79 15.94
C GLU A 74 -5.00 16.80 14.43
N LEU A 75 -3.92 17.42 13.96
CA LEU A 75 -3.58 17.46 12.53
C LEU A 75 -3.37 16.06 11.94
N ARG A 76 -2.82 15.12 12.71
CA ARG A 76 -2.71 13.72 12.29
C ARG A 76 -4.08 13.05 12.20
N ALA A 77 -4.95 13.28 13.17
CA ALA A 77 -6.31 12.74 13.17
C ALA A 77 -7.11 13.26 11.97
N GLU A 78 -7.06 14.57 11.70
CA GLU A 78 -7.70 15.19 10.54
C GLU A 78 -7.15 14.65 9.22
N ARG A 79 -5.82 14.56 9.09
CA ARG A 79 -5.18 13.96 7.91
C ARG A 79 -5.64 12.52 7.69
N ASP A 80 -5.75 11.73 8.75
CA ASP A 80 -6.16 10.34 8.65
C ASP A 80 -7.65 10.21 8.31
N GLN A 81 -8.49 11.11 8.83
CA GLN A 81 -9.89 11.23 8.44
C GLN A 81 -10.03 11.59 6.95
N PHE A 82 -9.32 12.61 6.47
CA PHE A 82 -9.35 13.00 5.06
C PHE A 82 -8.81 11.91 4.14
N ARG A 83 -7.72 11.22 4.54
CA ARG A 83 -7.22 10.06 3.80
C ARG A 83 -8.21 8.91 3.76
N GLY A 84 -8.89 8.65 4.88
CA GLY A 84 -9.94 7.62 4.95
C GLY A 84 -11.09 7.93 3.99
N ALA A 85 -11.62 9.15 4.07
CA ALA A 85 -12.70 9.62 3.20
C ALA A 85 -12.30 9.59 1.72
N MET A 86 -11.09 10.05 1.38
CA MET A 86 -10.59 10.04 0.00
C MET A 86 -10.39 8.62 -0.53
N ARG A 87 -9.86 7.69 0.29
CA ARG A 87 -9.75 6.27 -0.11
C ARG A 87 -11.11 5.64 -0.37
N GLN A 88 -12.10 5.91 0.49
CA GLN A 88 -13.46 5.39 0.29
C GLN A 88 -14.10 5.98 -0.96
N GLN A 89 -13.97 7.29 -1.19
CA GLN A 89 -14.49 7.94 -2.40
C GLN A 89 -13.84 7.40 -3.67
N LEU A 90 -12.51 7.26 -3.69
CA LEU A 90 -11.79 6.69 -4.82
C LEU A 90 -12.15 5.22 -5.05
N GLY A 91 -12.33 4.44 -3.98
CA GLY A 91 -12.82 3.06 -4.07
C GLY A 91 -14.19 2.99 -4.72
N HIS A 92 -15.15 3.81 -4.23
CA HIS A 92 -16.48 3.88 -4.83
C HIS A 92 -16.47 4.36 -6.28
N GLN A 93 -15.62 5.33 -6.65
CA GLN A 93 -15.50 5.79 -8.04
C GLN A 93 -14.93 4.69 -8.94
N LEU A 94 -13.93 3.95 -8.48
CA LEU A 94 -13.37 2.81 -9.22
C LEU A 94 -14.41 1.69 -9.40
N ASP A 95 -15.15 1.35 -8.35
CA ASP A 95 -16.20 0.34 -8.39
C ASP A 95 -17.37 0.76 -9.30
N GLN A 96 -17.73 2.03 -9.32
CA GLN A 96 -18.75 2.55 -10.23
C GLN A 96 -18.29 2.48 -11.69
N ILE A 97 -17.05 2.88 -11.97
CA ILE A 97 -16.48 2.83 -13.33
C ILE A 97 -16.36 1.37 -13.80
N SER A 98 -15.90 0.46 -12.94
CA SER A 98 -15.77 -0.96 -13.27
C SER A 98 -17.14 -1.60 -13.49
N SER A 99 -18.11 -1.35 -12.61
CA SER A 99 -19.48 -1.88 -12.73
C SER A 99 -20.18 -1.37 -13.99
N ARG A 100 -20.00 -0.09 -14.34
CA ARG A 100 -20.54 0.47 -15.59
C ARG A 100 -19.96 -0.20 -16.82
N LYS A 101 -18.63 -0.33 -16.90
CA LYS A 101 -17.96 -1.01 -18.02
C LYS A 101 -18.38 -2.47 -18.16
N LEU A 102 -18.52 -3.18 -17.03
CA LEU A 102 -19.02 -4.55 -17.03
C LEU A 102 -20.47 -4.63 -17.54
N THR A 103 -21.32 -3.69 -17.12
CA THR A 103 -22.71 -3.63 -17.59
C THR A 103 -22.79 -3.37 -19.09
N GLU A 104 -22.03 -2.38 -19.59
CA GLU A 104 -21.92 -2.09 -21.03
C GLU A 104 -21.47 -3.33 -21.81
N ARG A 105 -20.44 -4.04 -21.32
CA ARG A 105 -19.95 -5.26 -21.95
C ARG A 105 -20.97 -6.40 -21.94
N ILE A 106 -21.71 -6.57 -20.83
CA ILE A 106 -22.79 -7.55 -20.74
C ILE A 106 -23.90 -7.23 -21.75
N THR A 107 -24.27 -5.95 -21.89
CA THR A 107 -25.28 -5.54 -22.88
C THR A 107 -24.82 -5.83 -24.31
N GLU A 108 -23.59 -5.47 -24.66
CA GLU A 108 -23.00 -5.78 -25.97
C GLU A 108 -23.00 -7.28 -26.27
N LEU A 109 -22.52 -8.09 -25.31
CA LEU A 109 -22.47 -9.55 -25.48
C LEU A 109 -23.87 -10.15 -25.58
N THR A 110 -24.84 -9.62 -24.83
CA THR A 110 -26.23 -10.09 -24.90
C THR A 110 -26.86 -9.75 -26.25
N GLU A 111 -26.61 -8.56 -26.79
CA GLU A 111 -27.07 -8.17 -28.12
C GLU A 111 -26.41 -9.00 -29.22
N ALA A 112 -25.09 -9.22 -29.12
CA ALA A 112 -24.37 -10.07 -30.06
C ALA A 112 -24.89 -11.51 -30.03
N ASN A 113 -25.16 -12.06 -28.84
CA ASN A 113 -25.70 -13.40 -28.70
C ASN A 113 -27.10 -13.50 -29.30
N ARG A 114 -27.99 -12.54 -29.04
CA ARG A 114 -29.32 -12.48 -29.66
C ARG A 114 -29.25 -12.42 -31.19
N LYS A 115 -28.30 -11.66 -31.75
CA LYS A 115 -28.08 -11.60 -33.21
C LYS A 115 -27.67 -12.96 -33.76
N LEU A 116 -26.70 -13.62 -33.13
CA LEU A 116 -26.25 -14.95 -33.52
C LEU A 116 -27.38 -15.99 -33.41
N GLU A 117 -28.17 -15.96 -32.34
CA GLU A 117 -29.34 -16.83 -32.18
C GLU A 117 -30.37 -16.60 -33.29
N HIS A 118 -30.59 -15.33 -33.67
CA HIS A 118 -31.48 -14.99 -34.77
C HIS A 118 -30.95 -15.51 -36.11
N GLU A 119 -29.68 -15.30 -36.41
CA GLU A 119 -29.02 -15.82 -37.63
C GLU A 119 -29.09 -17.36 -37.68
N LEU A 120 -28.82 -18.05 -36.57
CA LEU A 120 -28.97 -19.50 -36.48
C LEU A 120 -30.41 -19.96 -36.70
N ALA A 121 -31.38 -19.22 -36.15
CA ALA A 121 -32.80 -19.52 -36.36
C ALA A 121 -33.22 -19.32 -37.83
N GLN A 122 -32.62 -18.38 -38.55
CA GLN A 122 -32.84 -18.19 -39.98
C GLN A 122 -32.15 -19.28 -40.82
N LEU A 123 -30.94 -19.72 -40.46
CA LEU A 123 -30.19 -20.70 -41.25
C LEU A 123 -30.75 -22.12 -41.16
N ARG A 124 -31.29 -22.51 -40.00
CA ARG A 124 -31.88 -23.85 -39.77
C ARG A 124 -32.91 -24.26 -40.83
N PRO A 125 -33.98 -23.47 -41.12
CA PRO A 125 -34.96 -23.86 -42.13
C PRO A 125 -34.37 -23.94 -43.53
N LEU A 126 -33.34 -23.14 -43.86
CA LEU A 126 -32.65 -23.26 -45.15
C LEU A 126 -31.90 -24.59 -45.25
N ILE A 127 -31.22 -25.00 -44.17
CA ILE A 127 -30.52 -26.30 -44.13
C ILE A 127 -31.53 -27.44 -44.30
N ASP A 128 -32.65 -27.38 -43.58
CA ASP A 128 -33.70 -28.40 -43.67
C ASP A 128 -34.28 -28.47 -45.10
N HIS A 129 -34.51 -27.33 -45.73
CA HIS A 129 -34.99 -27.25 -47.10
C HIS A 129 -34.00 -27.83 -48.11
N VAL A 130 -32.69 -27.54 -47.97
CA VAL A 130 -31.66 -28.14 -48.82
C VAL A 130 -31.65 -29.65 -48.68
N GLN A 131 -31.74 -30.18 -47.45
CA GLN A 131 -31.80 -31.62 -47.24
C GLN A 131 -33.06 -32.26 -47.85
N GLU A 132 -34.20 -31.57 -47.81
CA GLU A 132 -35.43 -32.04 -48.45
C GLU A 132 -35.27 -32.12 -49.98
N LEU A 133 -34.74 -31.06 -50.60
CA LEU A 133 -34.45 -31.05 -52.04
C LEU A 133 -33.44 -32.13 -52.44
N GLU A 134 -32.43 -32.40 -51.62
CA GLU A 134 -31.48 -33.48 -51.85
C GLU A 134 -32.15 -34.87 -51.83
N ARG A 135 -33.09 -35.09 -50.90
CA ARG A 135 -33.88 -36.34 -50.82
C ARG A 135 -34.77 -36.51 -52.05
N ASP A 136 -35.47 -35.45 -52.47
CA ASP A 136 -36.33 -35.46 -53.65
C ASP A 136 -35.52 -35.71 -54.93
N LEU A 137 -34.34 -35.10 -55.05
CA LEU A 137 -33.44 -35.33 -56.16
C LEU A 137 -32.93 -36.78 -56.18
N ALA A 138 -32.63 -37.36 -55.02
CA ALA A 138 -32.28 -38.78 -54.93
C ALA A 138 -33.46 -39.69 -55.34
N ALA A 139 -34.68 -39.38 -54.90
CA ALA A 139 -35.89 -40.12 -55.25
C ALA A 139 -36.20 -40.04 -56.76
N THR A 140 -36.12 -38.85 -57.36
CA THR A 140 -36.32 -38.68 -58.81
C THR A 140 -35.26 -39.41 -59.63
N ARG A 141 -33.97 -39.35 -59.22
CA ARG A 141 -32.89 -40.10 -59.87
C ARG A 141 -33.05 -41.61 -59.78
N THR A 142 -33.61 -42.13 -58.68
CA THR A 142 -33.85 -43.56 -58.52
C THR A 142 -35.06 -44.01 -59.34
N SER A 143 -36.16 -43.24 -59.33
CA SER A 143 -37.33 -43.47 -60.19
C SER A 143 -36.96 -43.46 -61.67
N LEU A 144 -36.16 -42.49 -62.12
CA LEU A 144 -35.69 -42.42 -63.52
C LEU A 144 -34.85 -43.66 -63.89
N ARG A 145 -33.93 -44.08 -63.01
CA ARG A 145 -33.14 -45.30 -63.21
C ARG A 145 -33.98 -46.56 -63.23
N GLN A 146 -35.14 -46.57 -62.57
CA GLN A 146 -36.08 -47.68 -62.61
C GLN A 146 -36.88 -47.67 -63.92
N MET A 147 -37.45 -46.54 -64.32
CA MET A 147 -38.16 -46.40 -65.60
C MET A 147 -37.29 -46.77 -66.81
N ILE A 148 -36.01 -46.35 -66.81
CA ILE A 148 -35.06 -46.72 -67.87
C ILE A 148 -34.83 -48.24 -67.88
N ARG A 149 -34.75 -48.89 -66.71
CA ARG A 149 -34.61 -50.35 -66.61
C ARG A 149 -35.86 -51.09 -67.06
N GLU A 150 -37.04 -50.65 -66.65
CA GLU A 150 -38.33 -51.24 -67.03
C GLU A 150 -38.53 -51.16 -68.55
N ARG A 151 -38.26 -50.00 -69.16
CA ARG A 151 -38.30 -49.83 -70.63
C ARG A 151 -37.26 -50.69 -71.36
N ALA A 152 -36.09 -50.91 -70.77
CA ALA A 152 -35.08 -51.82 -71.33
C ALA A 152 -35.43 -53.30 -71.17
N LEU A 153 -36.34 -53.63 -70.23
CA LEU A 153 -36.81 -54.98 -69.97
C LEU A 153 -38.09 -55.34 -70.75
N GLU A 154 -38.76 -54.40 -71.41
CA GLU A 154 -39.86 -54.71 -72.34
C GLU A 154 -39.28 -55.47 -73.56
N PRO A 155 -39.54 -56.78 -73.71
CA PRO A 155 -39.13 -57.49 -74.91
C PRO A 155 -40.08 -57.02 -76.03
N GLY A 156 -39.49 -56.50 -77.12
CA GLY A 156 -40.26 -56.17 -78.32
C GLY A 156 -41.11 -57.35 -78.77
N PRO A 157 -42.34 -57.13 -79.25
CA PRO A 157 -43.19 -58.23 -79.69
C PRO A 157 -42.57 -58.90 -80.92
N ASN A 158 -42.24 -60.19 -80.75
CA ASN A 158 -41.94 -61.21 -81.78
C ASN A 158 -40.51 -61.14 -82.39
N GLY A 159 -39.71 -62.21 -82.42
CA GLY A 159 -40.03 -63.61 -82.19
C GLY A 159 -40.90 -64.24 -83.28
N SER A 160 -40.55 -64.07 -84.56
CA SER A 160 -40.86 -64.98 -85.68
C SER A 160 -39.92 -64.69 -86.84
#